data_AF-A0A2E9W9Y7-F1
#
_entry.id   AF-A0A2E9W9Y7-F1
#
_cell.length_a   1.000
_cell.length_b   1.000
_cell.length_c   1.000
_cell.angle_alpha   90.00
_cell.angle_beta   90.00
_cell.angle_gamma   90.00
#
_symmetry.space_group_name_H-M   'P 1'
#
loop_
_entity.id
_entity.type
_entity.pdbx_description
1 polymer ?
#
loop_
_entity_poly.entity_id
_entity_poly.type
_entity_poly.pdbx_seq_one_letter_code
_entity_poly.pdbx_strand_id
1 'polypeptide(L)' 'MNTDFLPQLRTEWFGNIRGDVLAGIVVALALIPEAIAFSIIAGVDPKVGLYASFSIAVITAIVGGRPGMISAATAAT' A
#
# COMPACT_ATOMS: atom_id res chain seq x y z
N MET A 1 -29.64 6.37 10.55
CA MET A 1 -28.61 5.44 10.08
C MET A 1 -28.55 5.57 8.56
N ASN A 2 -27.37 5.89 8.02
CA ASN A 2 -27.19 6.14 6.60
C ASN A 2 -27.55 4.84 5.84
N THR A 3 -28.60 4.85 5.03
CA THR A 3 -29.06 3.67 4.26
C THR A 3 -28.08 3.26 3.16
N ASP A 4 -27.06 4.08 2.90
CA ASP A 4 -26.12 3.94 1.78
C ASP A 4 -24.81 3.22 2.15
N PHE A 5 -24.62 2.80 3.40
CA PHE A 5 -23.36 2.21 3.87
C PHE A 5 -23.02 0.86 3.20
N LEU A 6 -24.01 -0.03 3.09
CA LEU A 6 -23.83 -1.35 2.47
C LEU A 6 -23.51 -1.28 0.95
N PRO A 7 -24.20 -0.45 0.13
CA PRO A 7 -23.83 -0.31 -1.28
C PRO A 7 -22.49 0.42 -1.48
N GLN A 8 -22.10 1.34 -0.59
CA GLN A 8 -20.78 1.97 -0.60
C GLN A 8 -19.67 0.94 -0.38
N LEU A 9 -19.76 0.11 0.67
CA LEU A 9 -18.78 -0.96 0.92
C LEU A 9 -18.67 -1.95 -0.25
N ARG A 10 -19.79 -2.31 -0.88
CA ARG A 10 -19.77 -3.19 -2.06
C ARG A 10 -18.98 -2.56 -3.22
N THR A 11 -19.15 -1.26 -3.42
CA THR A 11 -18.45 -0.52 -4.49
C THR A 11 -16.98 -0.33 -4.16
N GLU A 12 -16.62 -0.09 -2.90
CA GLU A 12 -15.23 0.02 -2.46
C GLU A 12 -14.46 -1.31 -2.59
N TRP A 13 -15.08 -2.44 -2.21
CA TRP A 13 -14.41 -3.74 -2.22
C TRP A 13 -14.41 -4.44 -3.58
N PHE A 14 -15.45 -4.22 -4.39
CA PHE A 14 -15.64 -4.97 -5.64
C PHE A 14 -15.95 -4.09 -6.86
N GLY A 15 -15.91 -2.76 -6.72
CA GLY A 15 -16.26 -1.84 -7.80
C GLY A 15 -15.25 -1.87 -8.96
N ASN A 16 -13.95 -2.02 -8.69
CA ASN A 16 -12.92 -1.97 -9.74
C ASN A 16 -11.74 -2.93 -9.52
N ILE A 17 -12.04 -4.22 -9.35
CA ILE A 17 -11.03 -5.26 -9.10
C ILE A 17 -9.89 -5.25 -10.14
N ARG A 18 -10.19 -5.03 -11.42
CA ARG A 18 -9.16 -4.98 -12.48
C ARG A 18 -8.22 -3.80 -12.31
N GLY A 19 -8.77 -2.62 -12.03
CA GLY A 19 -7.98 -1.42 -11.79
C GLY A 19 -7.14 -1.54 -10.53
N ASP A 20 -7.70 -2.08 -9.45
CA ASP A 20 -7.02 -2.22 -8.17
C ASP A 20 -5.86 -3.22 -8.24
N VAL A 21 -6.04 -4.35 -8.95
CA VAL A 21 -4.97 -5.33 -9.18
C VAL A 21 -3.86 -4.73 -10.05
N LEU A 22 -4.20 -4.04 -11.15
CA LEU A 22 -3.20 -3.41 -12.01
C LEU A 22 -2.44 -2.31 -11.27
N ALA A 23 -3.15 -1.45 -10.53
CA ALA A 23 -2.53 -0.40 -9.71
C ALA A 23 -1.61 -1.00 -8.64
N GLY A 24 -2.05 -2.06 -7.95
CA GLY A 24 -1.23 -2.75 -6.95
C GLY A 24 0.05 -3.33 -7.53
N ILE A 25 0.01 -3.96 -8.71
CA ILE A 25 1.20 -4.49 -9.39
C ILE A 25 2.15 -3.37 -9.79
N VAL A 26 1.63 -2.31 -10.42
CA VAL A 26 2.44 -1.17 -10.87
C VAL A 26 3.14 -0.51 -9.69
N VAL A 27 2.40 -0.29 -8.61
CA VAL A 27 2.92 0.31 -7.37
C VAL A 27 3.96 -0.61 -6.72
N ALA A 28 3.70 -1.92 -6.64
CA ALA A 28 4.67 -2.86 -6.08
C ALA A 28 6.00 -2.85 -6.85
N LEU A 29 5.95 -2.77 -8.18
CA LEU A 29 7.15 -2.66 -9.02
C LEU A 29 7.86 -1.31 -8.82
N ALA A 30 7.11 -0.21 -8.64
CA ALA A 30 7.68 1.10 -8.36
C ALA A 30 8.35 1.19 -6.99
N LEU A 31 7.82 0.50 -5.98
CA LEU A 31 8.32 0.52 -4.60
C LEU A 31 9.62 -0.27 -4.39
N ILE A 32 9.97 -1.22 -5.27
CA ILE A 32 11.20 -2.01 -5.15
C ILE A 32 12.46 -1.12 -5.14
N PRO A 33 12.72 -0.30 -6.17
CA PRO A 33 13.90 0.58 -6.16
C PRO A 33 13.83 1.65 -5.06
N GLU A 34 12.64 2.16 -4.73
CA GLU A 34 12.42 3.17 -3.70
C GLU A 34 12.81 2.66 -2.30
N ALA A 35 12.33 1.47 -1.92
CA ALA A 35 12.64 0.85 -0.63
C ALA A 35 14.14 0.50 -0.50
N ILE A 36 14.78 0.09 -1.59
CA ILE A 36 16.23 -0.17 -1.63
C ILE A 36 17.00 1.13 -1.41
N ALA A 37 16.66 2.19 -2.13
CA ALA A 37 17.33 3.48 -2.02
C ALA A 37 17.21 4.07 -0.61
N PHE A 38 16.01 4.03 -0.01
CA PHE A 38 15.81 4.55 1.34
C PHE A 38 16.51 3.71 2.42
N SER A 39 16.59 2.39 2.24
CA SER A 39 17.37 1.53 3.15
C SER A 39 18.85 1.90 3.13
N ILE A 40 19.41 2.16 1.94
CA ILE A 40 20.80 2.59 1.78
C ILE A 40 21.04 3.95 2.44
N ILE A 41 20.14 4.91 2.25
CA ILE A 41 20.23 6.24 2.89
C ILE A 41 20.16 6.13 4.41
N ALA A 42 19.32 5.25 4.94
CA ALA A 42 19.18 4.99 6.38
C ALA A 42 20.31 4.13 6.98
N GLY A 43 21.25 3.63 6.16
CA GLY A 43 22.37 2.80 6.61
C GLY A 43 21.98 1.38 7.04
N VAL A 44 20.81 0.88 6.60
CA VAL A 44 20.30 -0.47 6.90
C VAL A 44 20.36 -1.37 5.68
N ASP A 45 20.34 -2.69 5.89
CA ASP A 45 20.30 -3.66 4.78
C ASP A 45 19.03 -3.45 3.93
N PRO A 46 19.12 -3.40 2.58
CA PRO A 46 17.97 -3.24 1.68
C PRO A 46 16.79 -4.17 1.92
N LYS A 47 17.04 -5.37 2.47
CA LYS A 47 15.98 -6.32 2.82
C LYS A 47 15.05 -5.76 3.88
N VAL A 48 15.56 -4.94 4.80
CA VAL A 48 14.77 -4.33 5.88
C VAL A 48 13.72 -3.39 5.30
N GLY A 49 14.07 -2.53 4.34
CA GLY A 49 13.10 -1.64 3.69
C GLY A 49 12.04 -2.40 2.90
N LEU A 50 12.42 -3.48 2.22
CA LEU A 50 11.45 -4.33 1.50
C LEU A 50 10.47 -5.03 2.45
N TYR A 51 10.95 -5.60 3.55
CA TYR A 51 10.08 -6.23 4.55
C TYR A 51 9.19 -5.22 5.26
N ALA A 52 9.71 -4.02 5.56
CA ALA A 52 8.91 -2.94 6.14
C ALA A 52 7.78 -2.50 5.20
N SER A 53 8.09 -2.22 3.93
CA SER A 53 7.10 -1.83 2.92
C SER A 53 6.02 -2.88 2.74
N PHE A 54 6.40 -4.17 2.64
CA PHE A 54 5.43 -5.25 2.52
C PHE A 54 4.52 -5.37 3.75
N SER A 55 5.12 -5.37 4.95
CA SER A 55 4.36 -5.53 6.20
C SER A 55 3.37 -4.39 6.40
N ILE A 56 3.80 -3.15 6.15
CA ILE A 56 2.93 -1.97 6.27
C ILE A 56 1.81 -2.04 5.23
N ALA A 57 2.10 -2.35 3.97
CA ALA A 57 1.09 -2.45 2.91
C ALA A 57 -0.01 -3.45 3.26
N VAL A 58 0.36 -4.63 3.80
CA VAL A 58 -0.60 -5.66 4.24
C VAL A 58 -1.47 -5.17 5.40
N ILE A 59 -0.87 -4.54 6.40
CA ILE A 59 -1.61 -4.03 7.57
C ILE A 59 -2.58 -2.92 7.14
N THR A 60 -2.12 -1.98 6.31
CA THR A 60 -2.95 -0.86 5.85
C THR A 60 -4.02 -1.27 4.86
N ALA A 61 -3.84 -2.37 4.13
CA ALA A 61 -4.90 -2.92 3.27
C ALA A 61 -6.11 -3.42 4.08
N ILE A 62 -5.90 -3.83 5.33
CA ILE A 62 -6.97 -4.36 6.21
C ILE A 62 -7.51 -3.28 7.15
N VAL A 63 -6.62 -2.48 7.75
CA VAL A 63 -6.96 -1.54 8.84
C VAL A 63 -7.01 -0.08 8.35
N GLY A 64 -6.63 0.19 7.09
CA GLY A 64 -6.56 1.53 6.54
C GLY A 64 -7.92 2.23 6.45
N GLY A 65 -7.98 3.49 6.89
CA GLY A 65 -9.21 4.29 6.87
C GLY A 65 -9.55 4.92 5.50
N ARG A 66 -8.67 4.79 4.50
CA ARG A 66 -8.88 5.34 3.16
C ARG A 66 -8.46 4.32 2.08
N PRO A 67 -9.43 3.69 1.40
CA PRO A 67 -9.16 2.79 0.28
C PRO A 67 -8.31 3.49 -0.79
N GLY A 68 -7.33 2.76 -1.34
CA GLY A 68 -6.45 3.24 -2.40
C GLY A 68 -5.24 4.08 -1.95
N MET A 69 -5.08 4.38 -0.66
CA MET A 69 -3.82 4.94 -0.16
C MET A 69 -2.75 3.86 0.01
N ILE A 70 -1.55 4.13 -0.49
CA ILE A 70 -0.39 3.25 -0.38
C ILE A 70 0.44 3.67 0.83
N SER A 71 0.78 2.73 1.69
CA SER A 71 1.68 2.94 2.81
C SER A 71 2.88 2.00 2.68
N ALA A 72 4.07 2.57 2.62
CA ALA A 72 5.33 1.86 2.42
C ALA A 72 6.47 2.58 3.16
N ALA A 73 7.67 2.00 3.17
CA ALA A 73 8.83 2.63 3.76
C ALA A 73 9.26 3.85 2.92
N THR A 74 9.15 5.05 3.50
CA THR A 74 9.59 6.32 2.91
C THR A 74 10.65 6.98 3.78
N ALA A 75 11.62 7.66 3.16
CA ALA A 75 12.53 8.54 3.91
C ALA A 75 11.78 9.80 4.38
N ALA A 76 11.21 9.73 5.59
CA ALA A 76 10.66 10.88 6.29
C ALA A 76 11.68 11.31 7.36
N THR A 77 12.60 12.18 6.95
CA THR A 77 13.56 12.89 7.83
C THR A 77 13.41 14.38 7.61
#